data_AF-A0AA49IYY3-F1
#
_entry.id   AF-A0AA49IYY3-F1
#
_cell.length_a   1.000
_cell.length_b   1.000
_cell.length_c   1.000
_cell.angle_alpha   90.00
_cell.angle_beta   90.00
_cell.angle_gamma   90.00
#
_symmetry.space_group_name_H-M   'P 1'
#
loop_
_entity.id
_entity.type
_entity.pdbx_description
1 polymer ?
#
loop_
_entity_poly.entity_id
_entity_poly.type
_entity_poly.pdbx_seq_one_letter_code
_entity_poly.pdbx_strand_id
1 'polypeptide(L)'
;MKSPGLFDRLSLRLKVLVVTIAVFIPAMLGGTIYFFYEAYWLAVTTSLGGLMNFVDAKQQGVIRFLGQSEKLAKQLAQLADDAGPAVARGHFATIVATDVFRLEDHPFKEEIQSGKRSVATMKVYHAIDIIHDGMIAVSSDKSREGRPFAQKLNFAPGHSNVWQGGATPILSFGARTKDGDQVLVHVDARMLTNIVNGEIGNLEGDMGAFYLAGVGKTFDYYIVDENNRLITEARSRPGQMLKGAGSEYPWLLTQKKADIVCGKDGTYRTNGRCTTGCQEAMGFYKGPTGKKMIGASMPFYDSGWTIVVEQEADELLTPLWRLGSTLAAIGGVLIAQALSMFMALSRRLITAPLTDLTGAIRSMTGDSGSVRRQEA
;
A
#
# COMPACT_ATOMS: atom_id res chain seq x y z
N MET A 1 5.55 -21.20 -64.36
CA MET A 1 5.63 -19.72 -64.21
C MET A 1 5.29 -19.37 -62.77
N LYS A 2 6.23 -18.84 -61.98
CA LYS A 2 5.91 -18.33 -60.63
C LYS A 2 5.19 -16.99 -60.80
N SER A 3 3.99 -16.88 -60.22
CA SER A 3 3.28 -15.60 -60.14
C SER A 3 4.18 -14.58 -59.43
N PRO A 4 4.39 -13.37 -59.97
CA PRO A 4 5.18 -12.34 -59.30
C PRO A 4 4.57 -12.06 -57.93
N GLY A 5 5.43 -12.02 -56.91
CA GLY A 5 5.02 -11.87 -55.52
C GLY A 5 4.29 -10.55 -55.31
N LEU A 6 3.48 -10.48 -54.25
CA LEU A 6 2.67 -9.29 -53.95
C LEU A 6 3.54 -8.02 -53.81
N PHE A 7 4.78 -8.16 -53.32
CA PHE A 7 5.77 -7.10 -53.22
C PHE A 7 6.26 -6.61 -54.60
N ASP A 8 6.44 -7.52 -55.56
CA ASP A 8 6.98 -7.18 -56.89
C ASP A 8 6.06 -6.23 -57.66
N ARG A 9 4.75 -6.31 -57.40
CA ARG A 9 3.70 -5.50 -58.00
C ARG A 9 3.59 -4.08 -57.40
N LEU A 10 4.27 -3.80 -56.28
CA LEU A 10 4.23 -2.49 -55.63
C LEU A 10 5.08 -1.45 -56.39
N SER A 11 4.64 -0.19 -56.40
CA SER A 11 5.47 0.91 -56.90
C SER A 11 6.73 1.04 -56.05
N LEU A 12 7.82 1.54 -56.64
CA LEU A 12 9.10 1.74 -55.92
C LEU A 12 8.92 2.55 -54.63
N ARG A 13 8.05 3.58 -54.65
CA ARG A 13 7.70 4.38 -53.46
C ARG A 13 7.11 3.54 -52.35
N LEU A 14 6.20 2.64 -52.71
CA LEU A 14 5.50 1.77 -51.77
C LEU A 14 6.43 0.67 -51.24
N LYS A 15 7.36 0.15 -52.06
CA LYS A 15 8.41 -0.78 -51.63
C LYS A 15 9.32 -0.15 -50.56
N VAL A 16 9.81 1.07 -50.83
CA VAL A 16 10.66 1.81 -49.88
C VAL A 16 9.90 2.11 -48.59
N LEU A 17 8.63 2.56 -48.69
CA LEU A 17 7.79 2.81 -47.52
C LEU A 17 7.58 1.55 -46.67
N VAL A 18 7.28 0.41 -47.29
CA VAL A 18 7.05 -0.86 -46.60
C VAL A 18 8.30 -1.32 -45.87
N VAL A 19 9.48 -1.23 -46.49
CA VAL A 19 10.75 -1.60 -45.84
C VAL A 19 11.05 -0.68 -44.66
N THR A 20 10.85 0.63 -44.81
CA THR A 20 11.06 1.59 -43.71
C THR A 20 10.10 1.34 -42.56
N ILE A 21 8.81 1.12 -42.84
CA ILE A 21 7.83 0.73 -41.83
C ILE A 21 8.25 -0.56 -41.13
N ALA A 22 8.66 -1.58 -41.89
CA ALA A 22 9.06 -2.88 -41.35
C ALA A 22 10.28 -2.82 -40.43
N VAL A 23 11.17 -1.83 -40.60
CA VAL A 23 12.37 -1.67 -39.76
C VAL A 23 12.10 -0.72 -38.58
N PHE A 24 11.54 0.46 -38.85
CA PHE A 24 11.47 1.53 -37.85
C PHE A 24 10.29 1.38 -36.89
N ILE A 25 9.13 0.89 -37.35
CA ILE A 25 7.96 0.77 -36.47
C ILE A 25 8.20 -0.29 -35.39
N PRO A 26 8.73 -1.50 -35.68
CA PRO A 26 9.03 -2.48 -34.64
C PRO A 26 10.08 -1.98 -33.64
N ALA A 27 11.12 -1.28 -34.09
CA ALA A 27 12.15 -0.73 -33.21
C ALA A 27 11.58 0.35 -32.26
N MET A 28 10.78 1.28 -32.80
CA MET A 28 10.17 2.37 -32.03
C MET A 28 9.09 1.87 -31.06
N LEU A 29 8.19 0.99 -31.53
CA LEU A 29 7.16 0.39 -30.68
C LEU A 29 7.77 -0.53 -29.63
N GLY A 30 8.72 -1.38 -30.01
CA GLY A 30 9.44 -2.26 -29.10
C GLY A 30 10.18 -1.48 -28.01
N GLY A 31 10.90 -0.42 -28.39
CA GLY A 31 11.55 0.49 -27.44
C GLY A 31 10.55 1.16 -26.50
N THR A 32 9.46 1.71 -27.04
CA THR A 32 8.42 2.39 -26.24
C THR A 32 7.77 1.43 -25.24
N ILE A 33 7.40 0.23 -25.69
CA ILE A 33 6.82 -0.82 -24.83
C ILE A 33 7.81 -1.22 -23.74
N TYR A 34 9.08 -1.42 -24.10
CA TYR A 34 10.13 -1.77 -23.14
C TYR A 34 10.33 -0.67 -22.08
N PHE A 35 10.46 0.59 -22.49
CA PHE A 35 10.61 1.71 -21.55
C PHE A 35 9.38 1.87 -20.66
N PHE A 36 8.17 1.74 -21.20
CA PHE A 36 6.95 1.79 -20.41
C PHE A 36 6.89 0.62 -19.40
N TYR A 37 7.30 -0.57 -19.81
CA TYR A 37 7.36 -1.74 -18.95
C TYR A 37 8.35 -1.58 -17.79
N GLU A 38 9.56 -1.09 -18.06
CA GLU A 38 10.55 -0.82 -17.02
C GLU A 38 10.12 0.32 -16.10
N ALA A 39 9.53 1.39 -16.65
CA ALA A 39 8.95 2.48 -15.85
C ALA A 39 7.81 1.99 -14.96
N TYR A 40 6.97 1.07 -15.47
CA TYR A 40 5.91 0.44 -14.68
C TYR A 40 6.47 -0.31 -13.50
N TRP A 41 7.44 -1.20 -13.72
CA TRP A 41 8.01 -1.98 -12.63
C TRP A 41 8.81 -1.14 -11.65
N LEU A 42 9.49 -0.10 -12.11
CA LEU A 42 10.15 0.87 -11.25
C LEU A 42 9.14 1.61 -10.35
N ALA A 43 8.01 2.04 -10.91
CA ALA A 43 6.94 2.68 -10.14
C ALA A 43 6.34 1.73 -9.10
N VAL A 44 6.11 0.47 -9.48
CA VAL A 44 5.62 -0.57 -8.57
C VAL A 44 6.59 -0.84 -7.43
N THR A 45 7.88 -1.08 -7.72
CA THR A 45 8.88 -1.38 -6.69
C THR A 45 9.12 -0.18 -5.77
N THR A 46 9.16 1.03 -6.32
CA THR A 46 9.30 2.28 -5.53
C THR A 46 8.09 2.47 -4.61
N SER A 47 6.88 2.27 -5.13
CA SER A 47 5.66 2.38 -4.33
C SER A 47 5.64 1.35 -3.21
N LEU A 48 5.93 0.08 -3.51
CA LEU A 48 5.98 -0.97 -2.50
C LEU A 48 7.05 -0.71 -1.44
N GLY A 49 8.22 -0.20 -1.82
CA GLY A 49 9.25 0.24 -0.87
C GLY A 49 8.75 1.36 0.05
N GLY A 50 8.02 2.34 -0.49
CA GLY A 50 7.36 3.38 0.30
C GLY A 50 6.31 2.83 1.27
N LEU A 51 5.44 1.91 0.80
CA LEU A 51 4.45 1.25 1.64
C LEU A 51 5.10 0.43 2.76
N MET A 52 6.19 -0.28 2.48
CA MET A 52 6.94 -1.04 3.49
C MET A 52 7.58 -0.11 4.54
N ASN A 53 8.14 1.03 4.13
CA ASN A 53 8.65 2.03 5.07
C ASN A 53 7.54 2.60 5.97
N PHE A 54 6.33 2.80 5.44
CA PHE A 54 5.18 3.16 6.28
C PHE A 54 4.83 2.05 7.27
N VAL A 55 4.83 0.79 6.82
CA VAL A 55 4.59 -0.36 7.69
C VAL A 55 5.56 -0.39 8.86
N ASP A 56 6.86 -0.36 8.60
CA ASP A 56 7.92 -0.40 9.62
C ASP A 56 7.80 0.76 10.61
N ALA A 57 7.67 1.99 10.11
CA ALA A 57 7.59 3.18 10.96
C ALA A 57 6.44 3.12 11.97
N LYS A 58 5.25 2.69 11.53
CA LYS A 58 4.09 2.56 12.42
C LYS A 58 4.15 1.31 13.29
N GLN A 59 4.72 0.22 12.79
CA GLN A 59 4.95 -0.98 13.59
C GLN A 59 5.80 -0.65 14.82
N GLN A 60 6.88 0.12 14.64
CA GLN A 60 7.71 0.59 15.75
C GLN A 60 6.92 1.45 16.75
N GLY A 61 6.01 2.31 16.26
CA GLY A 61 5.10 3.08 17.11
C GLY A 61 4.21 2.18 17.97
N VAL A 62 3.62 1.15 17.37
CA VAL A 62 2.79 0.16 18.09
C VAL A 62 3.63 -0.61 19.11
N ILE A 63 4.82 -1.11 18.73
CA ILE A 63 5.72 -1.83 19.64
C ILE A 63 6.09 -0.97 20.85
N ARG A 64 6.41 0.31 20.64
CA ARG A 64 6.72 1.25 21.74
C ARG A 64 5.54 1.42 22.69
N PHE A 65 4.34 1.61 22.15
CA PHE A 65 3.12 1.74 22.94
C PHE A 65 2.81 0.47 23.76
N LEU A 66 2.92 -0.70 23.13
CA LEU A 66 2.74 -1.99 23.79
C LEU A 66 3.76 -2.16 24.92
N GLY A 67 5.04 -1.94 24.64
CA GLY A 67 6.11 -2.09 25.62
C GLY A 67 6.06 -1.08 26.76
N GLN A 68 5.63 0.16 26.51
CA GLN A 68 5.41 1.16 27.58
C GLN A 68 4.25 0.78 28.49
N SER A 69 3.14 0.30 27.91
CA SER A 69 1.96 -0.11 28.67
C SER A 69 2.20 -1.38 29.48
N GLU A 70 2.97 -2.33 28.94
CA GLU A 70 3.42 -3.52 29.68
C GLU A 70 4.33 -3.14 30.86
N LYS A 71 5.30 -2.23 30.65
CA LYS A 71 6.16 -1.73 31.73
C LYS A 71 5.36 -1.02 32.82
N LEU A 72 4.35 -0.24 32.43
CA LEU A 72 3.43 0.39 33.38
C LEU A 72 2.71 -0.68 34.22
N ALA A 73 2.15 -1.73 33.61
CA ALA A 73 1.49 -2.81 34.35
C ALA A 73 2.44 -3.46 35.37
N LYS A 74 3.70 -3.70 35.01
CA LYS A 74 4.75 -4.22 35.91
C LYS A 74 5.07 -3.27 37.07
N GLN A 75 5.16 -1.97 36.80
CA GLN A 75 5.37 -0.96 37.85
C GLN A 75 4.18 -0.87 38.81
N LEU A 76 2.96 -1.01 38.30
CA LEU A 76 1.75 -1.00 39.13
C LEU A 76 1.59 -2.28 39.94
N ALA A 77 2.06 -3.43 39.44
CA ALA A 77 2.17 -4.65 40.23
C ALA A 77 3.16 -4.48 41.40
N GLN A 78 4.33 -3.89 41.16
CA GLN A 78 5.29 -3.58 42.23
C GLN A 78 4.71 -2.57 43.24
N LEU A 79 3.99 -1.55 42.77
CA LEU A 79 3.30 -0.60 43.65
C LEU A 79 2.24 -1.31 44.51
N ALA A 80 1.51 -2.27 43.95
CA ALA A 80 0.51 -3.04 44.69
C ALA A 80 1.13 -3.94 45.76
N ASP A 81 2.33 -4.48 45.53
CA ASP A 81 3.10 -5.22 46.54
C ASP A 81 3.53 -4.31 47.71
N ASP A 82 3.95 -3.09 47.39
CA ASP A 82 4.58 -2.19 48.36
C ASP A 82 3.57 -1.28 49.08
N ALA A 83 2.36 -1.12 48.53
CA ALA A 83 1.35 -0.19 49.01
C ALA A 83 0.01 -0.87 49.30
N GLY A 84 -0.67 -0.44 50.36
CA GLY A 84 -2.01 -0.95 50.69
C GLY A 84 -3.08 -0.59 49.65
N PRO A 85 -4.22 -1.31 49.62
CA PRO A 85 -5.29 -1.14 48.62
C PRO A 85 -5.79 0.30 48.42
N ALA A 86 -5.82 1.10 49.48
CA ALA A 86 -6.25 2.49 49.41
C ALA A 86 -5.29 3.38 48.60
N VAL A 87 -3.98 3.17 48.75
CA VAL A 87 -2.94 3.92 48.04
C VAL A 87 -2.88 3.49 46.57
N ALA A 88 -2.89 2.17 46.31
CA ALA A 88 -2.93 1.63 44.96
C ALA A 88 -4.13 2.18 44.18
N ARG A 89 -5.33 2.14 44.77
CA ARG A 89 -6.56 2.73 44.20
C ARG A 89 -6.38 4.19 43.82
N GLY A 90 -5.88 5.03 44.73
CA GLY A 90 -5.69 6.45 44.50
C GLY A 90 -4.73 6.73 43.34
N HIS A 91 -3.64 5.97 43.26
CA HIS A 91 -2.67 6.09 42.17
C HIS A 91 -3.26 5.63 40.82
N PHE A 92 -3.96 4.51 40.80
CA PHE A 92 -4.64 4.00 39.60
C PHE A 92 -5.68 5.00 39.06
N ALA A 93 -6.51 5.55 39.95
CA ALA A 93 -7.49 6.57 39.58
C ALA A 93 -6.82 7.83 39.01
N THR A 94 -5.66 8.22 39.54
CA THR A 94 -4.89 9.36 39.02
C THR A 94 -4.39 9.12 37.61
N ILE A 95 -3.79 7.95 37.33
CA ILE A 95 -3.31 7.59 35.98
C ILE A 95 -4.44 7.63 34.96
N VAL A 96 -5.59 7.03 35.30
CA VAL A 96 -6.77 7.01 34.43
C VAL A 96 -7.33 8.43 34.19
N ALA A 97 -7.15 9.35 35.14
CA ALA A 97 -7.61 10.72 35.01
C ALA A 97 -6.63 11.64 34.26
N THR A 98 -5.32 11.37 34.28
CA THR A 98 -4.30 12.28 33.71
C THR A 98 -4.08 12.08 32.21
N ASP A 99 -4.32 10.88 31.67
CA ASP A 99 -4.07 10.57 30.26
C ASP A 99 -5.34 10.68 29.39
N VAL A 100 -5.87 11.91 29.33
CA VAL A 100 -7.06 12.27 28.57
C VAL A 100 -6.70 13.33 27.55
N PHE A 101 -7.09 13.13 26.29
CA PHE A 101 -7.00 14.15 25.26
C PHE A 101 -7.70 15.44 25.74
N ARG A 102 -6.94 16.53 25.86
CA ARG A 102 -7.46 17.84 26.25
C ARG A 102 -7.75 18.63 24.99
N LEU A 103 -9.02 18.65 24.60
CA LEU A 103 -9.48 19.37 23.42
C LEU A 103 -9.10 20.86 23.46
N GLU A 104 -9.14 21.48 24.64
CA GLU A 104 -8.80 22.89 24.81
C GLU A 104 -7.36 23.24 24.47
N ASP A 105 -6.45 22.27 24.60
CA ASP A 105 -5.02 22.41 24.34
C ASP A 105 -4.65 22.06 22.89
N HIS A 106 -5.62 21.64 22.06
CA HIS A 106 -5.37 21.18 20.70
C HIS A 106 -5.39 22.34 19.69
N PRO A 107 -4.40 22.44 18.77
CA PRO A 107 -4.30 23.55 17.81
C PRO A 107 -5.49 23.65 16.85
N PHE A 108 -6.22 22.55 16.66
CA PHE A 108 -7.42 22.49 15.80
C PHE A 108 -8.73 22.34 16.57
N LYS A 109 -8.80 22.81 17.82
CA LYS A 109 -9.96 22.60 18.69
C LYS A 109 -11.29 23.08 18.09
N GLU A 110 -11.29 24.23 17.42
CA GLU A 110 -12.50 24.81 16.80
C GLU A 110 -13.01 23.95 15.64
N GLU A 111 -12.10 23.38 14.85
CA GLU A 111 -12.44 22.46 13.76
C GLU A 111 -12.97 21.13 14.29
N ILE A 112 -12.46 20.67 15.44
CA ILE A 112 -12.94 19.45 16.09
C ILE A 112 -14.33 19.66 16.68
N GLN A 113 -14.53 20.77 17.40
CA GLN A 113 -15.82 21.14 17.98
C GLN A 113 -16.90 21.35 16.92
N SER A 114 -16.54 21.94 15.78
CA SER A 114 -17.47 22.14 14.66
C SER A 114 -17.74 20.86 13.84
N GLY A 115 -17.07 19.75 14.16
CA GLY A 115 -17.22 18.49 13.43
C GLY A 115 -16.57 18.48 12.05
N LYS A 116 -15.93 19.58 11.62
CA LYS A 116 -15.14 19.66 10.39
C LYS A 116 -13.97 18.67 10.40
N ARG A 117 -13.51 18.33 11.61
CA ARG A 117 -12.27 17.60 11.85
C ARG A 117 -12.47 16.53 12.94
N SER A 118 -12.46 15.26 12.57
CA SER A 118 -12.69 14.16 13.53
C SER A 118 -11.39 13.70 14.21
N VAL A 119 -11.07 14.25 15.38
CA VAL A 119 -10.03 13.67 16.27
C VAL A 119 -10.66 12.70 17.26
N ALA A 120 -10.02 11.56 17.43
CA ALA A 120 -10.29 10.65 18.53
C ALA A 120 -9.90 11.30 19.87
N THR A 121 -10.82 12.03 20.51
CA THR A 121 -10.63 12.66 21.83
C THR A 121 -10.81 11.66 22.99
N MET A 122 -10.23 10.47 22.84
CA MET A 122 -10.48 9.34 23.75
C MET A 122 -9.59 9.37 24.99
N LYS A 123 -10.11 8.78 26.07
CA LYS A 123 -9.30 8.42 27.23
C LYS A 123 -8.41 7.24 26.83
N VAL A 124 -7.12 7.33 27.13
CA VAL A 124 -6.18 6.23 26.85
C VAL A 124 -6.52 5.06 27.77
N TYR A 125 -6.51 5.28 29.07
CA TYR A 125 -6.84 4.24 30.05
C TYR A 125 -8.34 4.20 30.35
N HIS A 126 -8.92 3.00 30.29
CA HIS A 126 -10.30 2.75 30.67
C HIS A 126 -10.43 2.44 32.16
N ALA A 127 -9.60 1.53 32.67
CA ALA A 127 -9.55 1.14 34.07
C ALA A 127 -8.22 0.45 34.39
N ILE A 128 -7.83 0.42 35.66
CA ILE A 128 -6.73 -0.38 36.17
C ILE A 128 -7.26 -1.19 37.35
N ASP A 129 -7.17 -2.51 37.26
CA ASP A 129 -7.79 -3.46 38.19
C ASP A 129 -6.73 -4.41 38.79
N ILE A 130 -6.90 -4.81 40.06
CA ILE A 130 -6.21 -5.96 40.67
C ILE A 130 -7.21 -7.10 40.75
N ILE A 131 -6.86 -8.24 40.17
CA ILE A 131 -7.66 -9.45 40.16
C ILE A 131 -7.10 -10.42 41.19
N HIS A 132 -7.93 -10.77 42.17
CA HIS A 132 -7.67 -11.79 43.19
C HIS A 132 -8.77 -12.86 43.08
N ASP A 133 -8.41 -14.12 42.90
CA ASP A 133 -9.35 -15.24 42.75
C ASP A 133 -10.47 -15.01 41.72
N GLY A 134 -10.12 -14.35 40.60
CA GLY A 134 -11.08 -14.04 39.54
C GLY A 134 -12.06 -12.90 39.85
N MET A 135 -11.85 -12.18 40.96
CA MET A 135 -12.64 -11.03 41.39
C MET A 135 -11.81 -9.75 41.35
N ILE A 136 -12.45 -8.62 41.02
CA ILE A 136 -11.80 -7.31 41.07
C ILE A 136 -11.68 -6.89 42.54
N ALA A 137 -10.48 -6.98 43.11
CA ALA A 137 -10.20 -6.64 44.51
C ALA A 137 -9.96 -5.15 44.72
N VAL A 138 -9.22 -4.52 43.80
CA VAL A 138 -8.92 -3.08 43.81
C VAL A 138 -9.10 -2.55 42.39
N SER A 139 -9.68 -1.37 42.23
CA SER A 139 -9.85 -0.76 40.91
C SER A 139 -9.67 0.75 40.95
N SER A 140 -9.17 1.33 39.85
CA SER A 140 -9.25 2.78 39.59
C SER A 140 -10.69 3.31 39.67
N ASP A 141 -11.69 2.48 39.40
CA ASP A 141 -13.11 2.77 39.57
C ASP A 141 -13.69 1.84 40.65
N LYS A 142 -13.92 2.42 41.84
CA LYS A 142 -14.44 1.71 43.01
C LYS A 142 -15.76 0.96 42.73
N SER A 143 -16.55 1.39 41.75
CA SER A 143 -17.81 0.70 41.40
C SER A 143 -17.62 -0.69 40.79
N ARG A 144 -16.40 -1.01 40.32
CA ARG A 144 -16.01 -2.30 39.74
C ARG A 144 -15.57 -3.32 40.79
N GLU A 145 -15.16 -2.86 41.97
CA GLU A 145 -14.67 -3.74 43.04
C GLU A 145 -15.76 -4.73 43.47
N GLY A 146 -15.37 -5.98 43.74
CA GLY A 146 -16.27 -7.08 44.08
C GLY A 146 -17.02 -7.69 42.89
N ARG A 147 -16.78 -7.22 41.65
CA ARG A 147 -17.33 -7.87 40.45
C ARG A 147 -16.41 -8.99 39.96
N PRO A 148 -16.97 -10.07 39.38
CA PRO A 148 -16.17 -11.10 38.74
C PRO A 148 -15.51 -10.58 37.46
N PHE A 149 -14.26 -10.95 37.24
CA PHE A 149 -13.53 -10.72 36.00
C PHE A 149 -13.65 -11.96 35.10
N ALA A 150 -14.65 -11.96 34.22
CA ALA A 150 -14.99 -13.13 33.41
C ALA A 150 -14.06 -13.37 32.20
N GLN A 151 -13.18 -12.41 31.86
CA GLN A 151 -12.38 -12.48 30.64
C GLN A 151 -11.18 -13.41 30.83
N LYS A 152 -11.03 -14.38 29.93
CA LYS A 152 -9.84 -15.23 29.86
C LYS A 152 -8.84 -14.59 28.90
N LEU A 153 -7.86 -13.90 29.45
CA LEU A 153 -6.86 -13.17 28.69
C LEU A 153 -5.53 -13.94 28.66
N ASN A 154 -4.94 -14.04 27.46
CA ASN A 154 -3.58 -14.54 27.29
C ASN A 154 -2.61 -13.36 27.28
N PHE A 155 -1.61 -13.37 28.17
CA PHE A 155 -0.58 -12.33 28.27
C PHE A 155 0.81 -12.85 27.91
N ALA A 156 0.93 -14.00 27.23
CA ALA A 156 2.20 -14.48 26.72
C ALA A 156 3.00 -13.43 25.92
N PRO A 157 2.39 -12.58 25.06
CA PRO A 157 3.12 -11.51 24.38
C PRO A 157 3.23 -10.21 25.19
N GLY A 158 2.92 -10.22 26.50
CA GLY A 158 2.91 -9.03 27.37
C GLY A 158 1.60 -8.22 27.33
N HIS A 159 0.70 -8.52 26.40
CA HIS A 159 -0.61 -7.88 26.25
C HIS A 159 -1.67 -8.91 25.86
N SER A 160 -2.94 -8.56 26.02
CA SER A 160 -4.06 -9.39 25.55
C SER A 160 -4.32 -9.19 24.05
N ASN A 161 -5.14 -10.06 23.46
CA ASN A 161 -5.87 -9.68 22.25
C ASN A 161 -6.89 -8.58 22.56
N VAL A 162 -7.35 -7.88 21.51
CA VAL A 162 -8.41 -6.89 21.65
C VAL A 162 -9.76 -7.58 21.88
N TRP A 163 -10.48 -7.14 22.90
CA TRP A 163 -11.77 -7.69 23.32
C TRP A 163 -12.80 -6.59 23.57
N GLN A 164 -14.09 -6.95 23.57
CA GLN A 164 -15.17 -5.97 23.73
C GLN A 164 -15.51 -5.77 25.22
N GLY A 165 -15.21 -4.59 25.76
CA GLY A 165 -15.56 -4.18 27.13
C GLY A 165 -16.75 -3.23 27.15
N GLY A 166 -17.97 -3.77 27.07
CA GLY A 166 -19.19 -2.96 26.93
C GLY A 166 -19.24 -2.28 25.57
N ALA A 167 -19.23 -0.94 25.52
CA ALA A 167 -19.20 -0.18 24.27
C ALA A 167 -17.78 0.07 23.72
N THR A 168 -16.74 -0.16 24.52
CA THR A 168 -15.35 0.19 24.19
C THR A 168 -14.55 -1.07 23.84
N PRO A 169 -13.81 -1.10 22.73
CA PRO A 169 -12.83 -2.15 22.48
C PRO A 169 -11.62 -1.95 23.41
N ILE A 170 -11.21 -2.98 24.12
CA ILE A 170 -10.19 -2.93 25.16
C ILE A 170 -8.99 -3.79 24.77
N LEU A 171 -7.80 -3.23 24.99
CA LEU A 171 -6.52 -3.93 25.03
C LEU A 171 -6.03 -3.93 26.47
N SER A 172 -5.76 -5.09 27.04
CA SER A 172 -5.29 -5.21 28.43
C SER A 172 -3.80 -5.52 28.48
N PHE A 173 -3.12 -5.02 29.50
CA PHE A 173 -1.75 -5.39 29.85
C PHE A 173 -1.74 -5.97 31.25
N GLY A 174 -1.05 -7.09 31.45
CA GLY A 174 -1.13 -7.86 32.69
C GLY A 174 0.25 -8.07 33.31
N ALA A 175 0.34 -7.87 34.62
CA ALA A 175 1.50 -8.25 35.42
C ALA A 175 1.05 -8.92 36.71
N ARG A 176 1.90 -9.77 37.30
CA ARG A 176 1.60 -10.43 38.58
C ARG A 176 2.30 -9.74 39.74
N THR A 177 1.61 -9.64 40.87
CA THR A 177 2.17 -9.27 42.18
C THR A 177 2.93 -10.47 42.76
N LYS A 178 3.69 -10.25 43.85
CA LYS A 178 4.39 -11.32 44.57
C LYS A 178 3.43 -12.35 45.16
N ASP A 179 2.26 -11.90 45.60
CA ASP A 179 1.22 -12.73 46.22
C ASP A 179 0.39 -13.52 45.19
N GLY A 180 0.66 -13.32 43.89
CA GLY A 180 0.03 -14.05 42.79
C GLY A 180 -1.19 -13.36 42.17
N ASP A 181 -1.59 -12.21 42.70
CA ASP A 181 -2.65 -11.37 42.12
C ASP A 181 -2.23 -10.83 40.76
N GLN A 182 -3.22 -10.52 39.93
CA GLN A 182 -2.98 -9.99 38.60
C GLN A 182 -3.40 -8.52 38.51
N VAL A 183 -2.43 -7.64 38.29
CA VAL A 183 -2.69 -6.24 37.92
C VAL A 183 -2.95 -6.16 36.43
N LEU A 184 -4.08 -5.56 36.06
CA LEU A 184 -4.53 -5.36 34.70
C LEU A 184 -4.67 -3.88 34.40
N VAL A 185 -3.97 -3.40 33.37
CA VAL A 185 -4.15 -2.06 32.80
C VAL A 185 -5.00 -2.20 31.56
N HIS A 186 -6.23 -1.66 31.59
CA HIS A 186 -7.16 -1.67 30.47
C HIS A 186 -7.05 -0.38 29.68
N VAL A 187 -6.63 -0.48 28.41
CA VAL A 187 -6.47 0.64 27.49
C VAL A 187 -7.55 0.57 26.41
N ASP A 188 -8.02 1.72 25.95
CA ASP A 188 -8.88 1.82 24.77
C ASP A 188 -8.07 1.38 23.53
N ALA A 189 -8.46 0.25 22.93
CA ALA A 189 -7.74 -0.34 21.80
C ALA A 189 -7.79 0.56 20.56
N ARG A 190 -8.68 1.56 20.50
CA ARG A 190 -8.67 2.57 19.43
C ARG A 190 -7.42 3.44 19.46
N MET A 191 -6.62 3.41 20.54
CA MET A 191 -5.29 3.99 20.53
C MET A 191 -4.36 3.34 19.49
N LEU A 192 -4.52 2.05 19.20
CA LEU A 192 -3.81 1.41 18.09
C LEU A 192 -4.18 2.06 16.76
N THR A 193 -5.47 2.36 16.56
CA THR A 193 -5.95 3.11 15.39
C THR A 193 -5.29 4.48 15.32
N ASN A 194 -5.19 5.19 16.44
CA ASN A 194 -4.51 6.50 16.47
C ASN A 194 -3.02 6.40 16.16
N ILE A 195 -2.35 5.31 16.51
CA ILE A 195 -0.93 5.14 16.20
C ILE A 195 -0.74 4.84 14.72
N VAL A 196 -1.56 3.93 14.16
CA VAL A 196 -1.41 3.49 12.77
C VAL A 196 -1.97 4.52 11.78
N ASN A 197 -3.11 5.12 12.09
CA ASN A 197 -3.78 6.12 11.25
C ASN A 197 -3.43 7.57 11.64
N GLY A 198 -2.89 7.81 12.84
CA GLY A 198 -2.48 9.15 13.31
C GLY A 198 -0.98 9.42 13.17
N GLU A 199 -0.64 10.70 13.01
CA GLU A 199 0.65 11.24 12.54
C GLU A 199 1.22 10.54 11.28
N ILE A 200 0.36 10.33 10.28
CA ILE A 200 0.29 11.13 9.06
C ILE A 200 -1.20 11.20 8.73
N GLY A 201 -1.82 12.36 8.97
CA GLY A 201 -3.05 12.73 8.29
C GLY A 201 -4.37 12.18 8.83
N ASN A 202 -4.62 12.34 10.13
CA ASN A 202 -5.99 12.68 10.49
C ASN A 202 -6.16 14.19 10.24
N LEU A 203 -7.34 14.64 9.83
CA LEU A 203 -7.85 16.01 10.00
C LEU A 203 -7.80 17.02 8.82
N GLU A 204 -8.36 16.73 7.65
CA GLU A 204 -9.11 17.77 6.89
C GLU A 204 -10.26 17.09 6.13
N GLY A 205 -11.48 17.65 6.27
CA GLY A 205 -12.71 17.13 5.65
C GLY A 205 -12.62 17.01 4.13
N ASP A 206 -13.38 16.08 3.53
CA ASP A 206 -13.47 15.69 2.09
C ASP A 206 -12.15 15.48 1.30
N MET A 207 -11.02 15.88 1.86
CA MET A 207 -9.68 15.91 1.30
C MET A 207 -8.73 15.31 2.33
N GLY A 208 -8.88 14.00 2.56
CA GLY A 208 -8.11 13.28 3.58
C GLY A 208 -6.59 13.52 3.47
N ALA A 209 -5.95 13.70 4.62
CA ALA A 209 -4.57 14.18 4.82
C ALA A 209 -3.45 13.20 4.42
N PHE A 210 -3.80 12.31 3.50
CA PHE A 210 -2.94 11.48 2.69
C PHE A 210 -2.63 12.15 1.34
N TYR A 211 -3.42 13.16 0.93
CA TYR A 211 -3.14 13.99 -0.24
C TYR A 211 -1.80 14.76 -0.11
N LEU A 212 -1.43 15.22 1.09
CA LEU A 212 -0.16 15.92 1.35
C LEU A 212 1.07 14.99 1.27
N ALA A 213 0.89 13.67 1.43
CA ALA A 213 1.92 12.66 1.25
C ALA A 213 1.86 11.96 -0.13
N GLY A 214 0.94 12.38 -1.02
CA GLY A 214 0.79 11.83 -2.36
C GLY A 214 0.16 10.44 -2.44
N VAL A 215 -0.51 9.96 -1.38
CA VAL A 215 -1.21 8.65 -1.40
C VAL A 215 -2.70 8.80 -1.70
N GLY A 216 -3.31 7.75 -2.25
CA GLY A 216 -4.65 7.79 -2.82
C GLY A 216 -5.79 7.82 -1.81
N LYS A 217 -7.02 7.98 -2.31
CA LYS A 217 -8.27 7.92 -1.54
C LYS A 217 -8.53 6.54 -0.96
N THR A 218 -8.07 5.50 -1.66
CA THR A 218 -8.25 4.10 -1.27
C THR A 218 -7.13 3.57 -0.38
N PHE A 219 -6.16 4.44 -0.03
CA PHE A 219 -5.11 4.10 0.91
C PHE A 219 -5.71 3.75 2.27
N ASP A 220 -5.38 2.56 2.74
CA ASP A 220 -5.84 2.01 4.00
C ASP A 220 -4.66 1.47 4.81
N TYR A 221 -4.81 1.57 6.12
CA TYR A 221 -3.83 1.18 7.10
C TYR A 221 -4.57 0.53 8.26
N TYR A 222 -4.24 -0.73 8.59
CA TYR A 222 -4.88 -1.41 9.72
C TYR A 222 -4.03 -2.52 10.31
N ILE A 223 -4.45 -3.03 11.47
CA ILE A 223 -3.92 -4.24 12.10
C ILE A 223 -5.04 -5.27 12.20
N VAL A 224 -4.70 -6.53 11.94
CA VAL A 224 -5.56 -7.69 12.21
C VAL A 224 -4.95 -8.60 13.27
N ASP A 225 -5.81 -9.30 14.01
CA ASP A 225 -5.41 -10.36 14.94
C ASP A 225 -5.09 -11.69 14.20
N GLU A 226 -4.75 -12.72 14.97
CA GLU A 226 -4.39 -14.03 14.46
C GLU A 226 -5.53 -14.73 13.69
N ASN A 227 -6.77 -14.24 13.81
CA ASN A 227 -7.95 -14.74 13.12
C ASN A 227 -8.36 -13.84 11.94
N ASN A 228 -7.47 -12.96 11.49
CA ASN A 228 -7.69 -11.96 10.43
C ASN A 228 -8.79 -10.94 10.78
N ARG A 229 -9.15 -10.77 12.05
CA ARG A 229 -10.16 -9.80 12.47
C ARG A 229 -9.49 -8.46 12.74
N LEU A 230 -10.11 -7.38 12.26
CA LEU A 230 -9.60 -6.03 12.45
C LEU A 230 -9.55 -5.67 13.94
N ILE A 231 -8.39 -5.24 14.42
CA ILE A 231 -8.20 -4.72 15.77
C ILE A 231 -7.90 -3.21 15.80
N THR A 232 -7.88 -2.58 14.63
CA THR A 232 -7.93 -1.13 14.44
C THR A 232 -9.08 -0.79 13.49
N GLU A 233 -9.46 0.49 13.42
CA GLU A 233 -10.33 0.96 12.35
C GLU A 233 -9.59 0.98 11.01
N ALA A 234 -10.32 0.65 9.96
CA ALA A 234 -9.89 0.78 8.58
C ALA A 234 -10.49 2.07 8.00
N ARG A 235 -9.66 2.93 7.40
CA ARG A 235 -10.10 4.21 6.83
C ARG A 235 -11.08 3.99 5.68
N SER A 236 -10.78 3.01 4.82
CA SER A 236 -11.63 2.71 3.68
C SER A 236 -12.96 2.05 4.08
N ARG A 237 -13.03 1.52 5.32
CA ARG A 237 -14.18 0.76 5.84
C ARG A 237 -14.43 1.11 7.32
N PRO A 238 -15.03 2.28 7.61
CA PRO A 238 -15.26 2.72 8.99
C PRO A 238 -16.21 1.79 9.77
N GLY A 239 -15.97 1.65 11.08
CA GLY A 239 -16.83 0.91 12.00
C GLY A 239 -16.65 -0.61 11.94
N GLN A 240 -15.54 -1.08 11.36
CA GLN A 240 -15.23 -2.49 11.16
C GLN A 240 -14.30 -3.07 12.23
N MET A 241 -13.83 -2.27 13.19
CA MET A 241 -13.03 -2.78 14.31
C MET A 241 -13.81 -3.88 15.06
N LEU A 242 -13.15 -5.03 15.25
CA LEU A 242 -13.67 -6.29 15.81
C LEU A 242 -14.84 -6.95 15.04
N LYS A 243 -15.21 -6.46 13.86
CA LYS A 243 -16.32 -6.99 13.05
C LYS A 243 -15.89 -7.44 11.66
N GLY A 244 -15.02 -6.66 11.03
CA GLY A 244 -14.52 -6.91 9.70
C GLY A 244 -13.21 -7.68 9.69
N ALA A 245 -12.82 -8.13 8.50
CA ALA A 245 -11.56 -8.81 8.25
C ALA A 245 -10.59 -7.95 7.42
N GLY A 246 -9.29 -8.20 7.56
CA GLY A 246 -8.27 -7.64 6.68
C GLY A 246 -8.08 -8.45 5.40
N SER A 247 -7.09 -8.05 4.61
CA SER A 247 -6.65 -8.78 3.42
C SER A 247 -6.08 -10.14 3.81
N GLU A 248 -6.63 -11.19 3.19
CA GLU A 248 -6.32 -12.57 3.54
C GLU A 248 -4.86 -12.94 3.23
N TYR A 249 -4.32 -12.50 2.09
CA TYR A 249 -2.97 -12.87 1.67
C TYR A 249 -1.87 -12.39 2.64
N PRO A 250 -1.82 -11.10 3.04
CA PRO A 250 -0.95 -10.63 4.12
C PRO A 250 -1.06 -11.42 5.42
N TRP A 251 -2.28 -11.69 5.85
CA TRP A 251 -2.53 -12.45 7.07
C TRP A 251 -2.01 -13.89 6.97
N LEU A 252 -2.30 -14.60 5.87
CA LEU A 252 -1.82 -15.97 5.65
C LEU A 252 -0.29 -16.05 5.68
N LEU A 253 0.41 -15.05 5.14
CA LEU A 253 1.87 -14.98 5.21
C LEU A 253 2.38 -14.84 6.65
N THR A 254 1.81 -13.92 7.43
CA THR A 254 2.14 -13.79 8.86
C THR A 254 1.89 -15.08 9.63
N GLN A 255 0.78 -15.76 9.35
CA GLN A 255 0.45 -17.02 10.00
C GLN A 255 1.27 -18.22 9.47
N LYS A 256 2.19 -18.02 8.51
CA LYS A 256 2.94 -19.09 7.82
C LYS A 256 2.03 -20.15 7.17
N LYS A 257 0.87 -19.72 6.70
CA LYS A 257 -0.15 -20.55 6.03
C LYS A 257 -0.20 -20.33 4.52
N ALA A 258 0.47 -19.31 4.00
CA ALA A 258 0.59 -19.07 2.58
C ALA A 258 1.56 -20.06 1.93
N ASP A 259 1.24 -20.51 0.72
CA ASP A 259 2.11 -21.38 -0.09
C ASP A 259 3.21 -20.54 -0.78
N ILE A 260 4.25 -20.22 -0.01
CA ILE A 260 5.44 -19.54 -0.52
C ILE A 260 6.70 -20.35 -0.26
N VAL A 261 7.62 -20.34 -1.22
CA VAL A 261 8.93 -20.99 -1.09
C VAL A 261 9.96 -19.96 -0.66
N CYS A 262 10.42 -20.09 0.57
CA CYS A 262 11.45 -19.24 1.16
C CYS A 262 12.86 -19.63 0.71
N GLY A 263 13.68 -18.62 0.46
CA GLY A 263 15.12 -18.77 0.37
C GLY A 263 15.75 -19.15 1.72
N LYS A 264 17.03 -19.57 1.68
CA LYS A 264 17.80 -19.94 2.88
C LYS A 264 17.99 -18.77 3.85
N ASP A 265 17.96 -17.55 3.33
CA ASP A 265 18.03 -16.28 4.03
C ASP A 265 16.68 -15.82 4.61
N GLY A 266 15.62 -16.61 4.47
CA GLY A 266 14.29 -16.28 4.99
C GLY A 266 13.54 -15.23 4.16
N THR A 267 13.98 -14.99 2.91
CA THR A 267 13.33 -14.05 1.98
C THR A 267 12.67 -14.77 0.81
N TYR A 268 11.78 -14.07 0.11
CA TYR A 268 11.24 -14.53 -1.17
C TYR A 268 11.04 -13.36 -2.14
N ARG A 269 11.01 -13.67 -3.44
CA ARG A 269 10.71 -12.68 -4.48
C ARG A 269 9.21 -12.61 -4.71
N THR A 270 8.66 -11.43 -4.53
CA THR A 270 7.23 -11.16 -4.63
C THR A 270 6.76 -10.98 -6.07
N ASN A 271 5.44 -11.02 -6.30
CA ASN A 271 4.84 -10.66 -7.58
C ASN A 271 4.95 -9.15 -7.91
N GLY A 272 5.42 -8.33 -6.97
CA GLY A 272 5.80 -6.94 -7.14
C GLY A 272 7.26 -6.72 -7.58
N ARG A 273 8.02 -7.80 -7.81
CA ARG A 273 9.48 -7.81 -8.06
C ARG A 273 10.35 -7.32 -6.90
N CYS A 274 9.77 -7.12 -5.72
CA CYS A 274 10.52 -6.84 -4.48
C CYS A 274 10.96 -8.15 -3.81
N THR A 275 12.04 -8.10 -3.05
CA THR A 275 12.44 -9.16 -2.12
C THR A 275 12.03 -8.74 -0.71
N THR A 276 11.36 -9.61 0.04
CA THR A 276 10.85 -9.34 1.39
C THR A 276 10.96 -10.60 2.25
N GLY A 277 10.84 -10.47 3.56
CA GLY A 277 10.84 -11.60 4.49
C GLY A 277 9.64 -12.53 4.31
N CYS A 278 9.79 -13.80 4.65
CA CYS A 278 8.77 -14.82 4.41
C CYS A 278 7.44 -14.69 5.18
N GLN A 279 7.35 -13.78 6.14
CA GLN A 279 6.10 -13.49 6.84
C GLN A 279 5.55 -12.11 6.49
N GLU A 280 6.19 -11.45 5.53
CA GLU A 280 5.84 -10.12 5.02
C GLU A 280 5.19 -10.26 3.65
N ALA A 281 4.23 -9.40 3.37
CA ALA A 281 3.70 -9.25 2.03
C ALA A 281 4.29 -7.99 1.40
N MET A 282 4.66 -8.07 0.14
CA MET A 282 4.84 -6.92 -0.74
C MET A 282 4.29 -7.29 -2.10
N GLY A 283 3.47 -6.45 -2.72
CA GLY A 283 3.03 -6.66 -4.09
C GLY A 283 1.53 -6.57 -4.25
N PHE A 284 1.02 -7.36 -5.19
CA PHE A 284 -0.37 -7.32 -5.58
C PHE A 284 -1.16 -8.48 -5.00
N TYR A 285 -2.34 -8.20 -4.46
CA TYR A 285 -3.24 -9.22 -3.95
C TYR A 285 -4.69 -8.73 -3.97
N LYS A 286 -5.63 -9.63 -3.71
CA LYS A 286 -7.04 -9.28 -3.63
C LYS A 286 -7.33 -8.74 -2.23
N GLY A 287 -7.87 -7.53 -2.16
CA GLY A 287 -8.29 -6.91 -0.91
C GLY A 287 -9.64 -7.43 -0.41
N PRO A 288 -10.12 -6.93 0.74
CA PRO A 288 -11.34 -7.42 1.38
C PRO A 288 -12.61 -7.10 0.58
N THR A 289 -12.55 -6.06 -0.26
CA THR A 289 -13.64 -5.66 -1.18
C THR A 289 -13.59 -6.42 -2.51
N GLY A 290 -12.60 -7.29 -2.69
CA GLY A 290 -12.38 -8.06 -3.91
C GLY A 290 -11.61 -7.33 -5.02
N LYS A 291 -11.27 -6.05 -4.82
CA LYS A 291 -10.42 -5.30 -5.74
C LYS A 291 -8.95 -5.68 -5.60
N LYS A 292 -8.17 -5.40 -6.65
CA LYS A 292 -6.73 -5.64 -6.64
C LYS A 292 -6.04 -4.52 -5.87
N MET A 293 -5.40 -4.88 -4.77
CA MET A 293 -4.59 -3.99 -3.97
C MET A 293 -3.13 -4.10 -4.39
N ILE A 294 -2.40 -3.00 -4.19
CA ILE A 294 -0.95 -2.99 -4.05
C ILE A 294 -0.66 -2.63 -2.59
N GLY A 295 0.14 -3.45 -1.91
CA GLY A 295 0.32 -3.26 -0.48
C GLY A 295 1.53 -3.96 0.09
N ALA A 296 1.81 -3.62 1.34
CA ALA A 296 2.87 -4.17 2.16
C ALA A 296 2.32 -4.60 3.53
N SER A 297 2.94 -5.59 4.16
CA SER A 297 2.58 -6.00 5.52
C SER A 297 3.77 -6.55 6.30
N MET A 298 3.69 -6.44 7.62
CA MET A 298 4.66 -7.03 8.54
C MET A 298 3.97 -7.77 9.69
N PRO A 299 4.57 -8.84 10.21
CA PRO A 299 4.05 -9.57 11.36
C PRO A 299 4.51 -8.94 12.68
N PHE A 300 3.65 -8.96 13.70
CA PHE A 300 4.09 -8.88 15.09
C PHE A 300 4.36 -10.30 15.59
N TYR A 301 5.64 -10.69 15.64
CA TYR A 301 6.03 -12.09 15.85
C TYR A 301 5.49 -12.73 17.12
N ASP A 302 5.35 -11.97 18.21
CA ASP A 302 4.92 -12.50 19.50
C ASP A 302 3.39 -12.63 19.63
N SER A 303 2.63 -11.75 18.98
CA SER A 303 1.17 -11.70 19.09
C SER A 303 0.43 -12.39 17.94
N GLY A 304 1.13 -12.67 16.84
CA GLY A 304 0.50 -13.17 15.61
C GLY A 304 -0.36 -12.13 14.91
N TRP A 305 -0.26 -10.85 15.28
CA TRP A 305 -0.94 -9.76 14.59
C TRP A 305 -0.25 -9.43 13.27
N THR A 306 -1.00 -8.92 12.30
CA THR A 306 -0.47 -8.44 11.03
C THR A 306 -0.82 -6.97 10.85
N ILE A 307 0.20 -6.14 10.64
CA ILE A 307 0.02 -4.75 10.22
C ILE A 307 0.04 -4.68 8.69
N VAL A 308 -0.94 -4.02 8.10
CA VAL A 308 -1.14 -3.95 6.64
C VAL A 308 -1.29 -2.52 6.20
N VAL A 309 -0.60 -2.18 5.11
CA VAL A 309 -0.79 -0.96 4.34
C VAL A 309 -1.10 -1.33 2.91
N GLU A 310 -2.21 -0.84 2.39
CA GLU A 310 -2.66 -1.19 1.06
C GLU A 310 -3.40 -0.04 0.39
N GLN A 311 -3.35 -0.02 -0.94
CA GLN A 311 -4.11 0.91 -1.77
C GLN A 311 -4.62 0.18 -3.00
N GLU A 312 -5.73 0.62 -3.59
CA GLU A 312 -6.19 0.05 -4.86
C GLU A 312 -5.14 0.32 -5.95
N ALA A 313 -4.76 -0.75 -6.65
CA ALA A 313 -3.64 -0.73 -7.60
C ALA A 313 -3.92 0.16 -8.82
N ASP A 314 -5.18 0.22 -9.26
CA ASP A 314 -5.62 1.08 -10.35
C ASP A 314 -5.53 2.57 -9.98
N GLU A 315 -5.92 2.95 -8.77
CA GLU A 315 -5.77 4.33 -8.30
C GLU A 315 -4.30 4.73 -8.26
N LEU A 316 -3.44 3.91 -7.64
CA LEU A 316 -2.02 4.23 -7.51
C LEU A 316 -1.30 4.32 -8.86
N LEU A 317 -1.65 3.44 -9.81
CA LEU A 317 -0.98 3.36 -11.11
C LEU A 317 -1.64 4.22 -12.19
N THR A 318 -2.79 4.86 -11.91
CA THR A 318 -3.47 5.75 -12.86
C THR A 318 -2.56 6.86 -13.43
N PRO A 319 -1.75 7.57 -12.62
CA PRO A 319 -0.83 8.59 -13.14
C PRO A 319 0.17 8.01 -14.14
N LEU A 320 0.66 6.79 -13.91
CA LEU A 320 1.57 6.10 -14.82
C LEU A 320 0.88 5.74 -16.14
N TRP A 321 -0.37 5.27 -16.11
CA TRP A 321 -1.14 5.01 -17.34
C TRP A 321 -1.41 6.29 -18.15
N ARG A 322 -1.65 7.42 -17.48
CA ARG A 322 -1.76 8.74 -18.12
C ARG A 322 -0.44 9.20 -18.74
N LEU A 323 0.68 8.97 -18.05
CA LEU A 323 2.01 9.24 -18.62
C LEU A 323 2.27 8.37 -19.84
N GLY A 324 1.99 7.06 -19.76
CA GLY A 324 2.17 6.12 -20.87
C GLY A 324 1.36 6.51 -22.11
N SER A 325 0.08 6.87 -21.93
CA SER A 325 -0.76 7.35 -23.03
C SER A 325 -0.26 8.68 -23.61
N THR A 326 0.24 9.59 -22.78
CA THR A 326 0.85 10.86 -23.23
C THR A 326 2.13 10.59 -24.04
N LEU A 327 3.01 9.71 -23.56
CA LEU A 327 4.22 9.31 -24.28
C LEU A 327 3.90 8.61 -25.60
N ALA A 328 2.88 7.75 -25.61
CA ALA A 328 2.41 7.11 -26.84
C ALA A 328 1.86 8.14 -27.85
N ALA A 329 1.13 9.16 -27.39
CA ALA A 329 0.64 10.23 -28.25
C ALA A 329 1.80 11.06 -28.85
N ILE A 330 2.77 11.48 -28.01
CA ILE A 330 3.96 12.20 -28.46
C ILE A 330 4.77 11.35 -29.45
N GLY A 331 5.00 10.07 -29.10
CA GLY A 331 5.69 9.11 -29.97
C GLY A 331 4.98 8.94 -31.31
N GLY A 332 3.65 8.86 -31.31
CA GLY A 332 2.84 8.80 -32.54
C GLY A 332 3.02 10.03 -33.43
N VAL A 333 3.03 11.24 -32.85
CA VAL A 333 3.30 12.48 -33.58
C VAL A 333 4.70 12.49 -34.18
N LEU A 334 5.72 12.08 -33.41
CA LEU A 334 7.11 12.00 -33.89
C LEU A 334 7.28 10.97 -35.02
N ILE A 335 6.62 9.82 -34.92
CA ILE A 335 6.60 8.81 -35.99
C ILE A 335 5.97 9.38 -37.26
N ALA A 336 4.83 10.05 -37.15
CA ALA A 336 4.16 10.66 -38.30
C ALA A 336 5.04 11.72 -38.98
N GLN A 337 5.71 12.57 -38.19
CA GLN A 337 6.67 13.55 -38.71
C GLN A 337 7.87 12.88 -39.40
N ALA A 338 8.49 11.88 -38.77
CA ALA A 338 9.62 11.16 -39.34
C ALA A 338 9.25 10.46 -40.65
N LEU A 339 8.08 9.81 -40.71
CA LEU A 339 7.56 9.18 -41.93
C LEU A 339 7.29 10.22 -43.02
N SER A 340 6.71 11.37 -42.67
CA SER A 340 6.46 12.45 -43.64
C SER A 340 7.75 13.02 -44.23
N MET A 341 8.76 13.26 -43.38
CA MET A 341 10.08 13.75 -43.79
C MET A 341 10.81 12.71 -44.65
N PHE A 342 10.78 11.44 -44.24
CA PHE A 342 11.36 10.35 -45.00
C PHE A 342 10.70 10.19 -46.38
N MET A 343 9.37 10.25 -46.47
CA MET A 343 8.66 10.23 -47.75
C MET A 343 9.04 11.40 -48.64
N ALA A 344 9.18 12.61 -48.08
CA ALA A 344 9.61 13.80 -48.82
C ALA A 344 11.05 13.64 -49.36
N LEU A 345 11.99 13.16 -48.53
CA LEU A 345 13.38 12.88 -48.92
C LEU A 345 13.48 11.76 -49.96
N SER A 346 12.79 10.64 -49.75
CA SER A 346 12.77 9.51 -50.69
C SER A 346 12.18 9.92 -52.04
N ARG A 347 11.15 10.78 -52.06
CA ARG A 347 10.62 11.34 -53.31
C ARG A 347 11.68 12.17 -54.03
N ARG A 348 12.41 13.03 -53.31
CA ARG A 348 13.40 13.95 -53.88
C ARG A 348 14.70 13.27 -54.32
N LEU A 349 15.24 12.36 -53.52
CA LEU A 349 16.58 11.80 -53.71
C LEU A 349 16.59 10.44 -54.40
N ILE A 350 15.54 9.64 -54.26
CA ILE A 350 15.49 8.28 -54.81
C ILE A 350 14.53 8.25 -55.98
N THR A 351 13.27 8.63 -55.75
CA THR A 351 12.23 8.36 -56.73
C THR A 351 12.35 9.27 -57.94
N ALA A 352 12.48 10.60 -57.76
CA ALA A 352 12.57 11.54 -58.88
C ALA A 352 13.77 11.23 -59.80
N PRO A 353 15.01 11.06 -59.29
CA PRO A 353 16.16 10.73 -60.14
C PRO A 353 16.02 9.37 -60.85
N LEU A 354 15.45 8.36 -60.18
CA LEU A 354 15.21 7.07 -60.82
C LEU A 354 14.14 7.14 -61.90
N THR A 355 13.06 7.91 -61.71
CA THR A 355 12.07 8.13 -62.79
C THR A 355 12.68 8.87 -63.96
N ASP A 356 13.53 9.87 -63.72
CA ASP A 356 14.19 10.63 -64.78
C ASP A 356 15.16 9.74 -65.58
N LEU A 357 15.97 8.92 -64.89
CA LEU A 357 16.85 7.92 -65.51
C LEU A 357 16.06 6.87 -66.30
N THR A 358 14.95 6.36 -65.74
CA THR A 358 14.12 5.37 -66.43
C THR A 358 13.44 5.97 -67.66
N GLY A 359 13.04 7.24 -67.58
CA GLY A 359 12.50 8.02 -68.70
C GLY A 359 13.54 8.23 -69.80
N ALA A 360 14.75 8.64 -69.43
CA ALA A 360 15.87 8.80 -70.36
C ALA A 360 16.21 7.49 -71.09
N ILE A 361 16.34 6.38 -70.36
CA ILE A 361 16.60 5.05 -70.96
C ILE A 361 15.49 4.64 -71.93
N ARG A 362 14.21 4.89 -71.60
CA ARG A 362 13.08 4.62 -72.51
C ARG A 362 13.13 5.47 -73.77
N SER A 363 13.53 6.74 -73.66
CA SER A 363 13.68 7.59 -74.84
C SER A 363 14.81 7.11 -75.76
N MET A 364 15.94 6.67 -75.21
CA MET A 364 17.06 6.13 -76.00
C MET A 364 16.73 4.79 -76.67
N THR A 365 15.93 3.95 -76.02
CA THR A 365 15.50 2.65 -76.58
C THR A 365 14.33 2.76 -77.54
N GLY A 366 13.45 3.77 -77.37
CA GLY A 366 12.35 4.07 -78.29
C GLY A 366 12.79 4.75 -79.59
N ASP A 367 13.84 5.58 -79.54
CA ASP A 367 14.35 6.31 -80.71
C ASP A 367 15.30 5.47 -81.59
N SER A 368 15.68 4.27 -81.13
CA SER A 368 16.47 3.31 -81.92
C SER A 368 15.64 2.59 -83.00
N GLY A 369 14.33 2.82 -83.07
CA GLY A 369 13.40 2.18 -84.02
C GLY A 369 13.02 3.01 -85.25
N SER A 370 13.39 4.30 -85.31
CA SER A 370 12.92 5.23 -86.35
C SER A 370 13.99 5.63 -87.39
N VAL A 371 15.26 5.25 -87.22
CA VAL A 371 16.38 5.74 -88.07
C VAL A 371 16.81 4.75 -89.16
N ARG A 372 15.99 3.76 -89.54
CA ARG A 372 16.28 2.87 -90.70
C ARG A 372 15.14 2.78 -91.72
N ARG A 373 14.59 3.92 -92.14
CA ARG A 373 13.85 4.06 -93.41
C ARG A 373 13.96 5.49 -93.94
N GLN A 374 15.17 5.94 -94.22
CA GLN A 374 15.43 7.05 -95.14
C GLN A 374 16.92 7.03 -95.46
N GLU A 375 17.30 6.17 -96.41
CA GLU A 375 18.34 6.38 -97.42
C GLU A 375 18.65 5.04 -98.12
N ALA A 376 18.69 5.13 -99.46
CA ALA A 376 18.89 4.10 -100.49
C ALA A 376 17.67 3.23 -100.88
#